data_AF-A0A7C8E2S2-F1
#
_entry.id   AF-A0A7C8E2S2-F1
#
_cell.length_a   1.000
_cell.length_b   1.000
_cell.length_c   1.000
_cell.angle_alpha   90.00
_cell.angle_beta   90.00
_cell.angle_gamma   90.00
#
_symmetry.space_group_name_H-M   'P 1'
#
loop_
_entity.id
_entity.type
_entity.pdbx_description
1 polymer ?
#
loop_
_entity_poly.entity_id
_entity_poly.type
_entity_poly.pdbx_seq_one_letter_code
_entity_poly.pdbx_strand_id
1 'polypeptide(L)'
;MKTMDLYLDRIEHREDAGKSIITIQLSRPYDEDLQLWYEIPFEQWDFISVDLMDPFVIAALLKSMEDQASLRVHGPVSSSLLDNLEEY
;
A
#
# COMPACT_ATOMS: atom_id res chain seq x y z
N MET A 1 3.42 16.98 -14.60
CA MET A 1 3.97 16.36 -13.38
C MET A 1 3.58 14.88 -13.41
N LYS A 2 4.55 13.96 -13.30
CA LYS A 2 4.25 12.52 -13.30
C LYS A 2 3.55 12.17 -11.98
N THR A 3 2.47 11.38 -12.05
CA THR A 3 1.68 10.98 -10.89
C THR A 3 1.61 9.46 -10.84
N MET A 4 1.86 8.87 -9.68
CA MET A 4 1.60 7.46 -9.40
C MET A 4 0.35 7.36 -8.53
N ASP A 5 -0.54 6.43 -8.85
CA ASP A 5 -1.79 6.24 -8.13
C ASP A 5 -1.83 4.85 -7.50
N LEU A 6 -2.12 4.80 -6.19
CA LEU A 6 -2.14 3.57 -5.39
C LEU A 6 -3.58 3.23 -4.99
N TYR A 7 -4.05 2.04 -5.32
CA TYR A 7 -5.43 1.59 -5.07
C TYR A 7 -5.45 0.28 -4.30
N LEU A 8 -6.28 0.19 -3.26
CA LEU A 8 -6.62 -1.10 -2.66
C LEU A 8 -7.44 -1.94 -3.65
N ASP A 9 -6.97 -3.16 -3.95
CA ASP A 9 -7.58 -4.07 -4.93
C ASP A 9 -8.46 -5.11 -4.23
N ARG A 10 -7.82 -6.05 -3.53
CA ARG A 10 -8.52 -7.15 -2.86
C ARG A 10 -7.84 -7.59 -1.58
N ILE A 11 -8.65 -8.15 -0.69
CA ILE A 11 -8.22 -8.82 0.53
C ILE A 11 -8.77 -10.24 0.47
N GLU A 12 -7.90 -11.23 0.56
CA GLU A 12 -8.25 -12.65 0.56
C GLU A 12 -7.89 -13.26 1.92
N HIS A 13 -8.85 -13.92 2.57
CA HIS A 13 -8.59 -14.77 3.73
C HIS A 13 -8.47 -16.21 3.28
N ARG A 14 -7.32 -16.84 3.51
CA ARG A 14 -7.08 -18.26 3.20
C ARG A 14 -6.98 -19.04 4.49
N GLU A 15 -8.14 -19.50 4.96
CA GLU A 15 -8.26 -20.25 6.22
C GLU A 15 -7.41 -21.53 6.21
N ASP A 16 -7.42 -22.27 5.10
CA ASP A 16 -6.64 -23.50 4.92
C ASP A 16 -5.12 -23.31 5.06
N ALA A 17 -4.64 -22.09 4.77
CA ALA A 17 -3.23 -21.72 4.83
C ALA A 17 -2.88 -20.87 6.07
N GLY A 18 -3.86 -20.49 6.89
CA GLY A 18 -3.68 -19.61 8.04
C GLY A 18 -3.16 -18.21 7.68
N LYS A 19 -3.50 -17.69 6.49
CA LYS A 19 -2.94 -16.44 5.96
C LYS A 19 -3.98 -15.53 5.32
N SER A 20 -3.78 -14.23 5.48
CA SER A 20 -4.47 -13.18 4.73
C SER A 20 -3.54 -12.60 3.67
N ILE A 21 -4.07 -12.31 2.48
CA ILE A 21 -3.32 -11.68 1.39
C ILE A 21 -3.99 -10.35 1.08
N ILE A 22 -3.21 -9.28 1.06
CA ILE A 22 -3.66 -7.96 0.64
C ILE A 22 -3.00 -7.66 -0.68
N THR A 23 -3.80 -7.24 -1.65
CA THR A 23 -3.34 -6.85 -2.99
C THR A 23 -3.72 -5.40 -3.26
N ILE A 24 -2.82 -4.69 -3.91
CA ILE A 24 -3.05 -3.33 -4.41
C ILE A 24 -2.66 -3.22 -5.89
N GLN A 25 -3.17 -2.17 -6.52
CA GLN A 25 -2.74 -1.74 -7.84
C GLN A 25 -1.93 -0.45 -7.71
N LEU A 26 -0.76 -0.42 -8.33
CA LEU A 26 0.08 0.76 -8.49
C LEU A 26 0.07 1.17 -9.97
N SER A 27 -0.67 2.23 -10.29
CA SER A 27 -0.67 2.78 -11.63
C SER A 27 0.51 3.74 -11.83
N ARG A 28 1.22 3.56 -12.94
CA ARG A 28 2.49 4.26 -13.23
C ARG A 28 2.38 5.01 -14.56
N PRO A 29 2.89 6.25 -14.66
CA PRO A 29 2.75 7.05 -15.86
C PRO A 29 3.81 6.76 -16.95
N TYR A 30 4.70 5.81 -16.72
CA TYR A 30 5.85 5.52 -17.58
C TYR A 30 6.03 4.03 -17.91
N ASP A 31 5.15 3.16 -17.43
CA ASP A 31 5.25 1.71 -17.56
C ASP A 31 3.88 1.08 -17.30
N GLU A 32 3.78 -0.25 -17.41
CA GLU A 32 2.55 -0.99 -17.10
C GLU A 32 2.16 -0.87 -15.62
N ASP A 33 0.86 -0.98 -15.32
CA ASP A 33 0.38 -1.02 -13.95
C ASP A 33 0.97 -2.25 -13.21
N LEU A 34 1.36 -2.06 -11.95
CA LEU A 34 1.90 -3.14 -11.12
C LEU A 34 0.88 -3.59 -10.09
N GLN A 35 0.75 -4.90 -9.97
CA GLN A 35 0.03 -5.51 -8.86
C GLN A 35 1.02 -5.90 -7.76
N LEU A 36 0.90 -5.25 -6.60
CA LEU A 36 1.73 -5.54 -5.43
C LEU A 36 0.91 -6.28 -4.37
N TRP A 37 1.54 -7.19 -3.64
CA TRP A 37 0.88 -7.97 -2.60
C TRP A 37 1.81 -8.26 -1.43
N TYR A 38 1.23 -8.48 -0.25
CA TYR A 38 1.92 -9.14 0.85
C TYR A 38 1.01 -10.11 1.59
N GLU A 39 1.63 -11.12 2.18
CA GLU A 39 0.95 -12.15 2.98
C GLU A 39 1.18 -11.89 4.47
N ILE A 40 0.13 -12.10 5.25
CA ILE A 40 0.14 -11.96 6.70
C ILE A 40 -0.36 -13.25 7.34
N PRO A 41 0.30 -13.78 8.37
CA PRO A 41 -0.29 -14.82 9.23
C PRO A 41 -1.59 -14.32 9.87
N PHE A 42 -2.59 -15.20 10.01
CA PHE A 42 -3.87 -14.82 10.63
C PHE A 42 -3.72 -14.27 12.04
N GLU A 43 -2.77 -14.76 12.85
CA GLU A 43 -2.58 -14.25 14.21
C GLU A 43 -2.15 -12.78 14.23
N GLN A 44 -1.64 -12.27 13.11
CA GLN A 44 -1.20 -10.88 12.97
C GLN A 44 -2.26 -9.98 12.30
N TRP A 45 -3.37 -10.55 11.82
CA TRP A 45 -4.39 -9.82 11.08
C TRP A 45 -4.96 -8.64 11.88
N ASP A 46 -5.30 -8.86 13.15
CA ASP A 46 -5.90 -7.82 14.00
C ASP A 46 -4.95 -6.63 14.25
N PHE A 47 -3.64 -6.84 14.11
CA PHE A 47 -2.64 -5.78 14.27
C PHE A 47 -2.38 -5.00 12.98
N ILE A 48 -2.55 -5.63 11.81
CA ILE A 48 -2.22 -5.04 10.50
C ILE A 48 -3.46 -4.53 9.76
N SER A 49 -4.63 -5.07 10.08
CA SER A 49 -5.90 -4.74 9.41
C SER A 49 -6.43 -3.34 9.69
N VAL A 50 -5.85 -2.65 10.66
CA VAL A 50 -6.21 -1.26 10.99
C VAL A 50 -5.78 -0.32 9.86
N ASP A 51 -4.55 -0.48 9.35
CA ASP A 51 -3.91 0.45 8.40
C ASP A 51 -3.28 -0.31 7.23
N LEU A 52 -4.11 -1.05 6.51
CA LEU A 52 -3.73 -2.02 5.46
C LEU A 52 -2.86 -1.41 4.34
N MET A 53 -3.02 -0.12 4.08
CA MET A 53 -2.31 0.59 3.01
C MET A 53 -0.94 1.10 3.43
N ASP A 54 -0.65 1.25 4.72
CA ASP A 54 0.57 1.91 5.21
C ASP A 54 1.87 1.29 4.65
N PRO A 55 2.05 -0.04 4.63
CA PRO A 55 3.25 -0.64 4.05
C PRO A 55 3.42 -0.32 2.56
N PHE A 56 2.31 -0.29 1.81
CA PHE A 56 2.33 0.03 0.39
C PHE A 56 2.55 1.52 0.14
N VAL A 57 1.99 2.39 0.98
CA VAL A 57 2.21 3.84 0.91
C VAL A 57 3.69 4.16 1.13
N ILE A 58 4.32 3.55 2.14
CA ILE A 58 5.76 3.74 2.39
C ILE A 58 6.59 3.27 1.19
N ALA A 59 6.32 2.07 0.67
CA ALA A 59 7.05 1.54 -0.48
C ALA A 59 6.87 2.41 -1.74
N ALA A 60 5.63 2.84 -2.03
CA ALA A 60 5.31 3.69 -3.18
C ALA A 60 5.87 5.11 -3.02
N LEU A 61 5.94 5.63 -1.79
CA LEU A 61 6.51 6.94 -1.49
C LEU A 61 8.00 6.95 -1.84
N LEU A 62 8.77 5.98 -1.34
CA LEU A 62 10.20 5.86 -1.67
C LEU A 62 10.43 5.76 -3.18
N LYS A 63 9.58 5.00 -3.89
CA LYS A 63 9.66 4.91 -5.34
C LYS A 63 9.32 6.24 -6.03
N SER A 64 8.30 6.95 -5.56
CA SER A 64 7.93 8.26 -6.10
C SER A 64 9.02 9.32 -5.90
N MET A 65 9.76 9.27 -4.78
CA MET A 65 10.92 10.14 -4.52
C MET A 65 12.06 9.86 -5.51
N GLU A 66 12.38 8.58 -5.75
CA GLU A 66 13.38 8.18 -6.76
C GLU A 66 12.99 8.68 -8.16
N ASP A 67 11.71 8.53 -8.52
CA ASP A 67 11.19 8.84 -9.86
C ASP A 67 10.81 10.33 -10.04
N GLN A 68 11.00 11.16 -9.02
CA GLN A 68 10.57 12.57 -8.97
C GLN A 68 9.09 12.76 -9.37
N ALA A 69 8.23 11.86 -8.86
CA ALA A 69 6.81 11.81 -9.11
C ALA A 69 6.01 12.17 -7.85
N SER A 70 4.76 12.58 -8.04
CA SER A 70 3.81 12.72 -6.93
C SER A 70 3.06 11.42 -6.72
N LEU A 71 2.94 10.98 -5.46
CA LEU A 71 2.11 9.85 -5.08
C LEU A 71 0.70 10.33 -4.71
N ARG A 72 -0.33 9.67 -5.22
CA ARG A 72 -1.72 9.80 -4.79
C ARG A 72 -2.21 8.46 -4.29
N VAL A 73 -2.82 8.47 -3.12
CA VAL A 73 -3.34 7.26 -2.48
C VAL A 73 -4.86 7.31 -2.48
N HIS A 74 -5.48 6.24 -2.97
CA HIS A 74 -6.92 6.09 -3.06
C HIS A 74 -7.34 4.93 -2.14
N GLY A 75 -7.51 5.25 -0.87
CA GLY A 75 -7.90 4.28 0.16
C GLY A 75 -7.62 4.79 1.57
N PRO A 76 -7.97 4.01 2.61
CA PRO A 76 -7.70 4.36 3.99
C PRO A 76 -6.20 4.28 4.27
N VAL A 77 -5.62 5.37 4.77
CA VAL A 77 -4.22 5.47 5.23
C VAL A 77 -4.27 5.96 6.66
N SER A 78 -3.37 5.46 7.52
CA SER A 78 -3.35 5.91 8.91
C SER A 78 -3.01 7.40 8.98
N SER A 79 -3.74 8.12 9.84
CA SER A 79 -3.43 9.53 10.12
C SER A 79 -2.04 9.66 10.77
N SER A 80 -1.64 8.67 11.58
CA SER A 80 -0.31 8.65 12.20
C SER A 80 0.82 8.49 11.19
N LEU A 81 0.62 7.79 10.07
CA LEU A 81 1.57 7.76 8.97
C LEU A 81 1.69 9.15 8.32
N LEU A 82 0.58 9.84 8.10
CA LEU A 82 0.60 11.20 7.54
C LEU A 82 1.30 12.19 8.48
N ASP A 83 1.04 12.13 9.78
CA ASP A 83 1.70 12.97 10.79
C ASP A 83 3.23 12.78 10.74
N ASN A 84 3.70 11.52 10.64
CA ASN A 84 5.13 11.21 10.54
C ASN A 84 5.77 11.69 9.22
N LEU A 85 4.98 11.90 8.16
CA LEU A 85 5.47 12.39 6.87
C LEU A 85 5.45 13.92 6.78
N GLU A 86 4.59 14.62 7.53
CA GLU A 86 4.55 16.09 7.59
C GLU A 86 5.62 16.69 8.52
N GLU A 87 6.06 15.97 9.56
CA GLU A 87 6.96 16.50 10.59
C GLU A 87 8.47 16.55 10.23
N TYR A 88 8.88 16.23 8.99
CA TYR A 88 10.31 16.19 8.61
C TYR A 88 10.67 16.91 7.31
#